data_AF-A0A2D6G8X4-F1
#
_entry.id   AF-A0A2D6G8X4-F1
#
_cell.length_a   1.000
_cell.length_b   1.000
_cell.length_c   1.000
_cell.angle_alpha   90.00
_cell.angle_beta   90.00
_cell.angle_gamma   90.00
#
_symmetry.space_group_name_H-M   'P 1'
#
loop_
_entity.id
_entity.type
_entity.pdbx_description
1 polymer ?
#
loop_
_entity_poly.entity_id
_entity_poly.type
_entity_poly.pdbx_seq_one_letter_code
_entity_poly.pdbx_strand_id
1 'polypeptide(L)' 'MVNRKKRLQKGIESLKKQIELHEEKKEEAKKDGRLELVKYYEKEIELKKKDREKKEKILEK' A
#
# COMPACT_ATOMS: atom_id res chain seq x y z
N MET A 1 -9.30 -0.38 -24.40
CA MET A 1 -8.12 0.22 -23.74
C MET A 1 -8.47 1.14 -22.56
N VAL A 2 -9.38 2.12 -22.71
CA VAL A 2 -9.72 3.11 -21.66
C VAL A 2 -10.15 2.48 -20.33
N ASN A 3 -10.96 1.41 -20.35
CA ASN A 3 -11.43 0.74 -19.15
C ASN A 3 -10.32 0.03 -18.37
N ARG A 4 -9.27 -0.47 -19.06
CA ARG A 4 -8.13 -1.11 -18.41
C ARG A 4 -7.29 -0.07 -17.65
N LYS A 5 -7.02 1.08 -18.28
CA LYS A 5 -6.29 2.20 -17.66
C LYS A 5 -7.01 2.71 -16.40
N LYS A 6 -8.33 2.96 -16.50
CA LYS A 6 -9.15 3.40 -15.36
C LYS A 6 -9.18 2.37 -14.22
N ARG A 7 -9.30 1.07 -14.51
CA ARG A 7 -9.24 0.01 -13.48
C ARG A 7 -7.88 -0.02 -12.78
N LEU A 8 -6.80 0.13 -13.55
CA LEU A 8 -5.45 0.12 -13.02
C LEU A 8 -5.20 1.34 -12.10
N GLN A 9 -5.65 2.54 -12.51
CA GLN A 9 -5.62 3.75 -11.70
C GLN A 9 -6.38 3.60 -10.37
N LYS A 10 -7.60 3.06 -10.42
CA LYS A 10 -8.38 2.74 -9.19
C LYS A 10 -7.65 1.75 -8.28
N GLY A 11 -7.00 0.74 -8.87
CA GLY A 11 -6.18 -0.21 -8.12
C GLY A 11 -4.99 0.44 -7.43
N ILE A 12 -4.30 1.37 -8.11
CA ILE A 12 -3.19 2.15 -7.54
C ILE A 12 -3.68 3.05 -6.41
N GLU A 13 -4.79 3.75 -6.60
CA GLU A 13 -5.38 4.62 -5.59
C GLU A 13 -5.81 3.83 -4.34
N SER A 14 -6.42 2.66 -4.54
CA SER A 14 -6.79 1.76 -3.45
C SER A 14 -5.57 1.29 -2.67
N LEU A 15 -4.46 0.96 -3.34
CA LEU A 15 -3.20 0.60 -2.67
C LEU A 15 -2.62 1.77 -1.88
N LYS A 16 -2.68 3.01 -2.40
CA LYS A 16 -2.21 4.20 -1.69
C LYS A 16 -2.97 4.37 -0.36
N LYS A 17 -4.31 4.30 -0.40
CA LYS A 17 -5.15 4.39 0.81
C LYS A 17 -4.86 3.27 1.82
N GLN A 18 -4.63 2.05 1.34
CA GLN A 18 -4.25 0.94 2.22
C GLN A 18 -2.87 1.15 2.86
N ILE A 19 -1.90 1.68 2.11
CA ILE A 19 -0.56 1.99 2.65
C ILE A 19 -0.68 3.04 3.75
N GLU A 20 -1.40 4.13 3.51
CA GLU A 20 -1.64 5.19 4.52
C GLU A 20 -2.28 4.61 5.79
N LEU A 21 -3.35 3.81 5.64
CA LEU A 21 -4.01 3.16 6.77
C LEU A 21 -3.06 2.23 7.56
N HIS A 22 -2.17 1.51 6.87
CA HIS A 22 -1.19 0.67 7.56
C HIS A 22 -0.07 1.48 8.21
N GLU A 23 0.31 2.62 7.65
CA GLU A 23 1.28 3.54 8.25
C GLU A 23 0.72 4.14 9.54
N GLU A 24 -0.54 4.60 9.54
CA GLU A 24 -1.24 5.07 10.76
C GLU A 24 -1.29 3.98 11.84
N LYS A 25 -1.76 2.77 11.48
CA LYS A 25 -1.83 1.65 12.44
C LYS A 25 -0.46 1.19 12.94
N LYS A 26 0.58 1.33 12.12
CA LYS A 26 1.96 1.08 12.54
C LYS A 26 2.40 2.10 13.59
N GLU A 27 2.08 3.38 13.41
CA GLU A 27 2.40 4.41 14.39
C GLU A 27 1.67 4.18 15.72
N GLU A 28 0.38 3.83 15.68
CA GLU A 28 -0.38 3.43 16.87
C GLU A 28 0.27 2.22 17.57
N ALA A 29 0.59 1.16 16.82
CA ALA A 29 1.27 -0.01 17.37
C ALA A 29 2.64 0.33 17.99
N LYS A 30 3.35 1.31 17.42
CA LYS A 30 4.63 1.80 17.94
C LYS A 30 4.43 2.57 19.26
N LYS A 31 3.39 3.40 19.36
CA LYS A 31 3.02 4.11 20.59
C LYS A 31 2.63 3.12 21.70
N ASP A 32 1.92 2.05 21.35
CA ASP A 32 1.51 1.00 22.28
C ASP A 32 2.64 0.01 22.66
N GLY A 33 3.85 0.16 22.10
CA GLY A 33 4.97 -0.75 22.34
C GLY A 33 4.79 -2.16 21.74
N ARG A 34 3.85 -2.33 20.81
CA ARG A 34 3.52 -3.63 20.18
C ARG A 34 4.46 -3.94 19.02
N LEU A 35 5.71 -4.30 19.32
CA LEU A 35 6.78 -4.50 18.32
C LEU A 35 6.45 -5.51 17.22
N GLU A 36 5.77 -6.62 17.55
CA GLU A 36 5.37 -7.62 16.55
C GLU A 36 4.37 -7.04 15.54
N LEU A 37 3.42 -6.25 16.03
CA LEU A 37 2.41 -5.61 15.20
C LEU A 37 3.02 -4.52 14.32
N VAL A 38 4.03 -3.81 14.81
CA VAL A 38 4.83 -2.87 14.00
C VAL A 38 5.51 -3.59 12.84
N LYS A 39 6.20 -4.72 13.11
CA LYS A 39 6.86 -5.52 12.06
C LYS A 39 5.87 -6.09 11.05
N TYR A 40 4.69 -6.52 11.52
CA TYR A 40 3.61 -6.96 10.64
C TYR A 40 3.20 -5.86 9.67
N TYR A 41 2.92 -4.65 10.17
CA TYR A 41 2.53 -3.54 9.29
C TYR A 41 3.67 -3.08 8.37
N GLU A 42 4.92 -3.12 8.81
CA GLU A 42 6.07 -2.85 7.93
C GLU A 42 6.11 -3.77 6.72
N LYS A 43 5.96 -5.08 6.95
CA LYS A 43 5.92 -6.08 5.88
C LYS A 43 4.73 -5.85 4.95
N GLU A 44 3.55 -5.56 5.51
CA GLU A 44 2.35 -5.27 4.72
C GLU A 44 2.49 -4.01 3.86
N ILE A 45 3.10 -2.95 4.39
CA ILE A 45 3.39 -1.71 3.66
C ILE A 45 4.36 -1.99 2.52
N GLU A 46 5.43 -2.75 2.76
CA GLU A 46 6.44 -3.09 1.75
C GLU A 46 5.82 -3.86 0.58
N LEU A 47 5.00 -4.88 0.87
CA LEU A 47 4.32 -5.67 -0.15
C LEU A 47 3.38 -4.81 -1.00
N LYS A 48 2.61 -3.92 -0.37
CA LYS A 48 1.69 -3.02 -1.07
C LYS A 48 2.43 -1.96 -1.89
N LYS A 49 3.57 -1.44 -1.40
CA LYS A 49 4.44 -0.52 -2.17
C LYS A 49 4.98 -1.21 -3.43
N LYS A 50 5.45 -2.45 -3.32
CA LYS A 50 5.90 -3.25 -4.48
C LYS A 50 4.78 -3.52 -5.48
N ASP A 51 3.57 -3.85 -5.03
CA ASP A 51 2.43 -4.05 -5.93
C ASP A 51 2.01 -2.75 -6.62
N ARG A 52 2.03 -1.63 -5.89
CA ARG A 52 1.74 -0.30 -6.44
C ARG A 52 2.73 0.06 -7.53
N GLU A 53 4.02 -0.10 -7.28
CA GLU A 53 5.08 0.21 -8.24
C GLU A 53 4.97 -0.63 -9.53
N LYS A 54 4.65 -1.92 -9.40
CA LYS A 54 4.37 -2.79 -10.56
C LYS A 54 3.21 -2.27 -11.39
N LYS A 55 2.12 -1.85 -10.74
CA LYS A 55 0.94 -1.28 -11.42
C LYS A 55 1.27 0.08 -12.04
N GLU A 56 2.04 0.94 -11.39
CA GLU A 56 2.48 2.22 -11.94
C GLU A 56 3.32 2.01 -13.22
N LYS A 57 4.27 1.07 -13.22
CA LYS A 57 5.04 0.71 -14.42
C LYS A 57 4.18 0.17 -15.58
N ILE A 58 3.09 -0.54 -15.27
CA ILE A 58 2.13 -1.01 -16.28
C ILE A 58 1.26 0.15 -16.80
N LEU A 59 1.04 1.20 -16.01
CA LEU A 59 0.24 2.36 -16.41
C LEU A 59 0.99 3.28 -17.37
N GLU A 60 2.30 3.40 -17.15
CA GLU A 60 3.22 4.22 -17.94
C GLU A 60 3.58 3.57 -19.29
N LYS A 61 3.49 2.23 -19.38
CA LYS A 61 3.56 1.47 -20.63
C LYS A 61 2.26 1.53 -21.43
#